data_AF-A0A4W5JAW7-F1
#
_entry.id   AF-A0A4W5JAW7-F1
#
_cell.length_a   1.000
_cell.length_b   1.000
_cell.length_c   1.000
_cell.angle_alpha   90.00
_cell.angle_beta   90.00
_cell.angle_gamma   90.00
#
_symmetry.space_group_name_H-M   'P 1'
#
loop_
_entity.id
_entity.type
_entity.pdbx_description
1 polymer ?
#
loop_
_entity_poly.entity_id
_entity_poly.type
_entity_poly.pdbx_seq_one_letter_code
_entity_poly.pdbx_strand_id
1 'polypeptide(L)'
;MKLFLLCHDGVLDLTIFCFRFFLSLTSFLPPLSDRWPSKVTTNCCTSVSDTPIKFDLQGYRIQNSMPPCVNAVIFYTVKGEKICSDPKTPWVDKRKKVSLLF
;
A
#
# COMPACT_ATOMS: atom_id res chain seq x y z
N MET A 1 46.95 9.30 48.58
CA MET A 1 47.02 10.73 48.91
C MET A 1 45.85 11.38 48.18
N LYS A 2 44.67 11.58 48.79
CA LYS A 2 44.34 12.74 49.65
C LYS A 2 44.97 14.00 49.05
N LEU A 3 44.25 15.05 48.68
CA LEU A 3 43.01 15.59 49.22
C LEU A 3 42.93 16.96 48.55
N PHE A 4 41.79 17.36 48.01
CA PHE A 4 41.24 18.73 48.00
C PHE A 4 40.01 18.62 47.09
N LEU A 5 38.84 18.33 47.68
CA LEU A 5 37.88 19.37 48.05
C LEU A 5 37.63 20.29 46.84
N LEU A 6 36.49 20.10 46.17
CA LEU A 6 35.26 20.87 46.45
C LEU A 6 35.41 22.35 46.12
N CYS A 7 34.49 22.84 45.27
CA CYS A 7 34.38 24.18 44.68
C CYS A 7 35.32 24.39 43.48
N HIS A 8 34.81 24.56 42.26
CA HIS A 8 34.10 25.77 41.86
C HIS A 8 33.27 25.50 40.57
N ASP A 9 32.00 25.95 40.55
CA ASP A 9 31.10 26.13 39.38
C ASP A 9 30.31 24.94 38.78
N GLY A 10 29.43 24.33 39.57
CA GLY A 10 28.49 23.26 39.18
C GLY A 10 27.34 23.62 38.20
N VAL A 11 27.47 24.65 37.37
CA VAL A 11 26.47 25.03 36.33
C VAL A 11 26.93 24.65 34.91
N LEU A 12 28.24 24.58 34.67
CA LEU A 12 28.82 24.28 33.34
C LEU A 12 28.96 22.76 33.06
N ASP A 13 29.12 21.93 34.08
CA ASP A 13 29.23 20.46 33.90
C ASP A 13 27.88 19.80 33.55
N LEU A 14 26.78 20.22 34.19
CA LEU A 14 25.45 19.67 33.92
C LEU A 14 24.97 20.00 32.51
N THR A 15 25.29 21.21 32.01
CA THR A 15 24.94 21.65 30.66
C THR A 15 25.73 20.88 29.60
N ILE A 16 27.03 20.64 29.81
CA ILE A 16 27.86 19.82 28.90
C ILE A 16 27.43 18.35 28.91
N PHE A 17 27.16 17.77 30.08
CA PHE A 17 26.68 16.38 30.18
C PHE A 17 25.33 16.21 29.49
N CYS A 18 24.40 17.15 29.68
CA CYS A 18 23.11 17.16 28.98
C CYS A 18 23.27 17.31 27.47
N PHE A 19 24.17 18.20 26.99
CA PHE A 19 24.38 18.41 25.55
C PHE A 19 25.03 17.21 24.87
N ARG A 20 25.97 16.55 25.55
CA ARG A 20 26.62 15.31 25.08
C ARG A 20 25.65 14.13 25.11
N PHE A 21 24.80 14.03 26.12
CA PHE A 21 23.76 13.01 26.18
C PHE A 21 22.71 13.21 25.08
N PHE A 22 22.28 14.45 24.81
CA PHE A 22 21.35 14.77 23.72
C PHE A 22 21.95 14.51 22.32
N LEU A 23 23.21 14.92 22.06
CA LEU A 23 23.86 14.64 20.77
C LEU A 23 24.16 13.15 20.55
N SER A 24 24.40 12.38 21.61
CA SER A 24 24.54 10.92 21.49
C SER A 24 23.21 10.21 21.27
N LEU A 25 22.08 10.77 21.76
CA LEU A 25 20.75 10.20 21.56
C LEU A 25 20.19 10.42 20.15
N THR A 26 20.58 11.50 19.46
CA THR A 26 20.13 11.77 18.09
C THR A 26 20.72 10.83 17.04
N SER A 27 21.82 10.15 17.36
CA SER A 27 22.53 9.24 16.44
C SER A 27 21.95 7.81 16.42
N PHE A 28 21.06 7.49 17.36
CA PHE A 28 20.44 6.17 17.51
C PHE A 28 18.97 6.13 17.08
N LEU A 29 18.47 7.15 16.39
CA LEU A 29 17.23 6.98 15.64
C LEU A 29 17.57 6.34 14.29
N PRO A 30 17.14 5.08 14.03
CA PRO A 30 17.13 4.59 12.68
C PRO A 30 16.32 5.58 11.84
N PRO A 31 16.72 5.84 10.57
CA PRO A 31 15.89 6.66 9.70
C PRO A 31 14.47 6.10 9.75
N LEU A 32 13.48 6.97 9.94
CA LEU A 32 12.08 6.60 9.73
C LEU A 32 12.00 6.11 8.29
N SER A 33 12.07 4.80 8.12
CA SER A 33 11.67 4.15 6.89
C SER A 33 10.15 4.26 6.90
N ASP A 34 9.68 5.44 6.51
CA ASP A 34 8.35 5.58 5.96
C ASP A 34 8.34 4.70 4.72
N ARG A 35 8.01 3.41 4.89
CA ARG A 35 7.43 2.58 3.83
C ARG A 35 6.06 3.18 3.50
N TRP A 36 6.06 4.43 3.06
CA TRP A 36 4.92 5.05 2.46
C TRP A 36 4.83 4.45 1.07
N PRO A 37 3.79 3.66 0.75
CA PRO A 37 3.58 3.24 -0.61
C PRO A 37 3.39 4.51 -1.45
N SER A 38 4.41 4.87 -2.23
CA SER A 38 4.49 6.10 -3.03
C SER A 38 3.38 6.19 -4.08
N LYS A 39 2.64 5.11 -4.26
CA LYS A 39 1.43 5.00 -5.06
C LYS A 39 0.71 3.73 -4.60
N VAL A 40 -0.45 3.88 -3.98
CA VAL A 40 -1.37 2.75 -3.83
C VAL A 40 -1.84 2.42 -5.24
N THR A 41 -1.14 1.51 -5.92
CA THR A 41 -1.66 0.92 -7.16
C THR A 41 -2.79 0.02 -6.73
N THR A 42 -4.00 0.56 -6.69
CA THR A 42 -5.18 -0.21 -6.33
C THR A 42 -5.31 -1.34 -7.35
N ASN A 43 -5.08 -2.59 -6.92
CA ASN A 43 -5.16 -3.78 -7.79
C ASN A 43 -6.62 -4.19 -8.03
N CYS A 44 -7.48 -3.22 -8.30
CA CYS A 44 -8.92 -3.40 -8.44
C CYS A 44 -9.47 -2.50 -9.54
N CYS A 45 -10.63 -2.87 -10.07
CA CYS A 45 -11.34 -2.03 -11.02
C CYS A 45 -11.95 -0.81 -10.31
N THR A 46 -11.58 0.39 -10.76
CA THR A 46 -12.18 1.67 -10.35
C THR A 46 -13.28 2.11 -11.33
N SER A 47 -13.26 1.57 -12.55
CA SER A 47 -14.25 1.80 -13.60
C SER A 47 -14.60 0.49 -14.29
N VAL A 48 -15.79 0.44 -14.88
CA VAL A 48 -16.33 -0.72 -15.61
C VAL A 48 -16.68 -0.32 -17.03
N SER A 49 -16.60 -1.29 -17.95
CA SER A 49 -17.03 -1.13 -19.34
C SER A 49 -18.24 -2.00 -19.64
N ASP A 50 -19.21 -1.42 -20.34
CA ASP A 50 -20.39 -2.12 -20.86
C ASP A 50 -20.16 -2.72 -22.24
N THR A 51 -18.99 -2.48 -22.83
CA THR A 51 -18.69 -2.90 -24.20
C THR A 51 -18.54 -4.41 -24.28
N PRO A 52 -19.27 -5.10 -25.18
CA PRO A 52 -19.19 -6.54 -25.30
C PRO A 52 -17.82 -6.99 -25.81
N ILE A 53 -17.20 -7.90 -25.06
CA ILE A 53 -15.88 -8.46 -25.38
C ILE A 53 -16.04 -9.64 -26.36
N LYS A 54 -15.29 -9.61 -27.47
CA LYS A 54 -15.26 -10.67 -28.49
C LYS A 54 -14.07 -11.61 -28.38
N PHE A 55 -13.04 -11.26 -27.59
CA PHE A 55 -11.81 -12.03 -27.45
C PHE A 55 -12.00 -13.31 -26.61
N ASP A 56 -11.06 -14.24 -26.76
CA ASP A 56 -10.99 -15.45 -25.94
C ASP A 56 -10.57 -15.10 -24.51
N LEU A 57 -11.38 -15.60 -23.58
CA LEU A 57 -11.23 -15.39 -22.15
C LEU A 57 -10.70 -16.68 -21.53
N GLN A 58 -9.65 -16.56 -20.72
CA GLN A 58 -9.10 -17.65 -19.92
C GLN A 58 -9.95 -17.90 -18.66
N GLY A 59 -10.62 -16.88 -18.15
CA GLY A 59 -11.47 -17.01 -16.97
C GLY A 59 -12.03 -15.67 -16.50
N TYR A 60 -12.71 -15.68 -15.36
CA TYR A 60 -13.26 -14.47 -14.76
C TYR A 60 -13.14 -14.49 -13.23
N ARG A 61 -13.17 -13.30 -12.63
CA ARG A 61 -13.24 -13.09 -11.18
C ARG A 61 -14.27 -12.02 -10.88
N ILE A 62 -15.07 -12.22 -9.83
CA ILE A 62 -16.01 -11.22 -9.34
C ILE A 62 -15.32 -10.35 -8.29
N GLN A 63 -15.46 -9.04 -8.41
CA GLN A 63 -14.95 -8.05 -7.49
C GLN A 63 -16.12 -7.35 -6.81
N ASN A 64 -16.17 -7.40 -5.47
CA ASN A 64 -17.15 -6.67 -4.69
C ASN A 64 -16.82 -5.18 -4.64
N SER A 65 -17.84 -4.34 -4.49
CA SER A 65 -17.68 -2.89 -4.35
C SER A 65 -17.00 -2.57 -3.01
N MET A 66 -15.87 -1.87 -3.05
CA MET A 66 -15.18 -1.37 -1.87
C MET A 66 -14.40 -0.10 -2.24
N PRO A 67 -14.92 1.10 -1.98
CA PRO A 67 -14.33 2.36 -2.43
C PRO A 67 -12.81 2.42 -2.13
N PRO A 68 -11.96 2.73 -3.11
CA PRO A 68 -12.25 3.27 -4.46
C PRO A 68 -12.59 2.22 -5.53
N CYS A 69 -12.65 0.94 -5.18
CA CYS A 69 -13.04 -0.15 -6.08
C CYS A 69 -14.55 -0.21 -6.27
N VAL A 70 -15.00 -0.40 -7.51
CA VAL A 70 -16.42 -0.58 -7.85
C VAL A 70 -16.77 -2.05 -7.96
N ASN A 71 -18.07 -2.37 -7.95
CA ASN A 71 -18.54 -3.72 -8.27
C ASN A 71 -18.23 -4.03 -9.74
N ALA A 72 -17.45 -5.08 -10.00
CA ALA A 72 -16.98 -5.38 -11.34
C ALA A 72 -16.79 -6.89 -11.56
N VAL A 73 -16.95 -7.34 -12.79
CA VAL A 73 -16.53 -8.67 -13.24
C VAL A 73 -15.23 -8.49 -14.02
N ILE A 74 -14.16 -9.07 -13.53
CA ILE A 74 -12.83 -9.03 -14.13
C ILE A 74 -12.69 -10.24 -15.03
N PHE A 75 -12.61 -10.03 -16.33
CA PHE A 75 -12.28 -11.07 -17.29
C PHE A 75 -10.77 -11.11 -17.54
N TYR A 76 -10.20 -12.30 -17.55
CA TYR A 76 -8.80 -12.53 -17.92
C TYR A 76 -8.78 -13.01 -19.37
N THR A 77 -8.08 -12.28 -20.24
CA THR A 77 -7.87 -12.72 -21.62
C THR A 77 -6.76 -13.77 -21.68
N VAL A 78 -6.73 -14.57 -22.74
CA VAL A 78 -5.61 -15.50 -22.99
C VAL A 78 -4.25 -14.80 -23.11
N LYS A 79 -4.25 -13.49 -23.39
CA LYS A 79 -3.05 -12.64 -23.46
C LYS A 79 -2.60 -12.14 -22.07
N GLY A 80 -3.33 -12.47 -21.00
CA GLY A 80 -3.04 -12.02 -19.64
C GLY A 80 -3.56 -10.62 -19.31
N GLU A 81 -4.38 -10.01 -20.17
CA GLU A 81 -4.97 -8.70 -19.92
C GLU A 81 -6.22 -8.84 -19.03
N LYS A 82 -6.43 -7.86 -18.15
CA LYS A 82 -7.61 -7.80 -17.26
C LYS A 82 -8.60 -6.80 -17.82
N ILE A 83 -9.84 -7.24 -18.06
CA ILE A 83 -10.92 -6.38 -18.54
C ILE A 83 -11.98 -6.27 -17.44
N CYS A 84 -12.27 -5.05 -17.02
CA CYS A 84 -13.30 -4.73 -16.04
C CYS A 84 -14.65 -4.52 -16.72
N SER A 85 -15.65 -5.32 -16.40
CA SER A 85 -16.99 -5.24 -16.99
C SER A 85 -18.07 -5.09 -15.93
N ASP A 86 -19.15 -4.38 -16.28
CA ASP A 86 -20.26 -4.15 -15.35
C ASP A 86 -21.05 -5.46 -15.13
N PRO A 87 -21.18 -5.95 -13.88
CA PRO A 87 -21.97 -7.13 -13.57
C PRO A 87 -23.45 -7.04 -13.96
N LYS A 88 -24.01 -5.84 -14.16
CA LYS A 88 -25.42 -5.62 -14.51
C LYS A 88 -25.70 -5.81 -16.00
N THR A 89 -24.66 -5.89 -16.83
CA THR A 89 -24.83 -5.87 -18.28
C THR A 89 -25.17 -7.27 -18.80
N PRO A 90 -26.24 -7.45 -19.61
CA PRO A 90 -26.76 -8.79 -19.94
C PRO A 90 -25.77 -9.74 -20.63
N TRP A 91 -24.77 -9.19 -21.33
CA TRP A 91 -23.76 -10.00 -22.01
C TRP A 91 -22.74 -10.60 -21.03
N VAL A 92 -22.50 -9.94 -19.89
CA VAL A 92 -21.54 -10.38 -18.87
C VAL A 92 -22.01 -11.69 -18.25
N ASP A 93 -23.29 -11.80 -17.94
CA ASP A 93 -23.87 -13.03 -17.38
C ASP A 93 -23.87 -14.19 -18.39
N LYS A 94 -24.13 -13.90 -19.66
CA LYS A 94 -23.97 -14.90 -20.73
C LYS A 94 -22.53 -15.39 -20.83
N ARG A 95 -21.55 -14.49 -20.73
CA ARG A 95 -20.11 -14.84 -20.78
C ARG A 95 -19.65 -15.62 -19.56
N LYS A 96 -20.08 -15.26 -18.35
CA LYS A 96 -19.80 -16.04 -17.12
C LYS A 96 -20.22 -17.49 -17.30
N LYS A 97 -21.41 -17.74 -17.83
CA LYS A 97 -21.94 -19.09 -18.04
C LYS A 97 -21.11 -19.89 -19.05
N VAL A 98 -20.66 -19.25 -20.13
CA VAL A 98 -19.80 -19.90 -21.13
C VAL A 98 -18.43 -20.25 -20.54
N SER A 99 -17.83 -19.36 -19.74
CA SER A 99 -16.54 -19.61 -19.09
C SER A 99 -16.57 -20.69 -18.00
N LEU A 100 -17.75 -21.08 -17.49
CA LEU A 100 -17.90 -22.19 -16.54
C LEU A 100 -18.11 -23.56 -17.23
N LEU A 101 -18.22 -23.58 -18.55
CA LEU A 101 -18.47 -24.79 -19.35
C LEU A 101 -17.21 -25.33 -20.03
N PHE A 102 -16.05 -24.71 -19.78
CA PHE A 102 -14.71 -25.16 -20.19
C PHE A 102 -13.91 -25.53 -18.95
#